data_AF-A0A820Z9A6-F1
#
_entry.id   AF-A0A820Z9A6-F1
#
_cell.length_a   1.000
_cell.length_b   1.000
_cell.length_c   1.000
_cell.angle_alpha   90.00
_cell.angle_beta   90.00
_cell.angle_gamma   90.00
#
_symmetry.space_group_name_H-M   'P 1'
#
loop_
_entity.id
_entity.type
_entity.pdbx_description
1 polymer ?
#
loop_
_entity_poly.entity_id
_entity_poly.type
_entity_poly.pdbx_seq_one_letter_code
_entity_poly.pdbx_strand_id
1 'polypeptide(L)'
;FPNHYRGSACFEILGFDILIDRKLKPYVLEVNHSPSFTTDSKLDREIKDALIYDTLLLLNMPAADKRRFIEEEKRRAKERLFQKINKKDNKYREEQEDLAQQWQKEIEKWEEQHMGNYRRIYPGPDSAQKYDRFYTQSGTLYSETAASKARLEQA
;
A
#
# COMPACT_ATOMS: atom_id res chain seq x y z
N PHE A 1 -4.37 8.38 7.74
CA PHE A 1 -4.50 7.51 8.92
C PHE A 1 -3.20 7.56 9.75
N PRO A 2 -2.99 8.59 10.59
CA PRO A 2 -1.69 8.84 11.23
C PRO A 2 -1.26 7.77 12.25
N ASN A 3 -2.21 6.98 12.76
CA ASN A 3 -1.97 6.00 13.83
C ASN A 3 -1.99 4.54 13.32
N HIS A 4 -1.99 4.30 12.00
CA HIS A 4 -1.86 2.94 11.48
C HIS A 4 -0.39 2.52 11.52
N TYR A 5 -0.07 1.66 12.48
CA TYR A 5 1.28 1.14 12.72
C TYR A 5 1.52 -0.24 12.09
N ARG A 6 0.52 -0.81 11.43
CA ARG A 6 0.57 -2.10 10.74
C ARG A 6 -0.08 -1.95 9.37
N GLY A 7 0.74 -1.87 8.34
CA GLY A 7 0.33 -1.86 6.94
C GLY A 7 -0.46 -0.62 6.49
N SER A 8 -0.89 -0.64 5.24
CA SER A 8 -1.76 0.38 4.68
C SER A 8 -3.18 0.23 5.24
N ALA A 9 -3.81 1.35 5.59
CA ALA A 9 -5.23 1.38 5.93
C ALA A 9 -6.15 1.25 4.70
N CYS A 10 -5.58 1.36 3.50
CA CYS A 10 -6.31 1.39 2.23
C CYS A 10 -5.68 0.44 1.22
N PHE A 11 -6.52 -0.12 0.36
CA PHE A 11 -6.13 -0.76 -0.88
C PHE A 11 -7.13 -0.38 -1.96
N GLU A 12 -6.76 -0.56 -3.23
CA GLU A 12 -7.62 -0.22 -4.34
C GLU A 12 -7.39 -1.19 -5.50
N ILE A 13 -8.48 -1.62 -6.15
CA ILE A 13 -8.43 -2.37 -7.39
C ILE A 13 -8.74 -1.37 -8.52
N LEU A 14 -7.77 -1.15 -9.39
CA LEU A 14 -7.90 -0.25 -10.53
C LEU A 14 -8.16 -1.03 -11.81
N GLY A 15 -9.12 -0.56 -12.62
CA GLY A 15 -9.34 -1.05 -13.97
C GLY A 15 -8.54 -0.23 -14.98
N PHE A 16 -7.59 -0.84 -15.69
CA PHE A 16 -6.84 -0.18 -16.75
C PHE A 16 -7.38 -0.56 -18.12
N ASP A 17 -7.78 0.43 -18.89
CA ASP A 17 -8.20 0.24 -20.27
C ASP A 17 -6.99 0.45 -21.18
N ILE A 18 -6.52 -0.65 -21.78
CA ILE A 18 -5.30 -0.68 -22.59
C ILE A 18 -5.64 -1.01 -24.04
N LEU A 19 -5.25 -0.13 -24.96
CA LEU A 19 -5.33 -0.37 -26.39
C LEU A 19 -3.97 -0.87 -26.90
N ILE A 20 -3.97 -1.97 -27.66
CA ILE A 20 -2.77 -2.54 -28.28
C ILE A 20 -2.80 -2.25 -29.78
N ASP A 21 -1.76 -1.58 -30.29
CA ASP A 21 -1.66 -1.26 -31.72
C ASP A 21 -1.16 -2.45 -32.57
N ARG A 22 -1.08 -2.26 -33.90
CA ARG A 22 -0.60 -3.29 -34.85
C ARG A 22 0.87 -3.68 -34.64
N LYS A 23 1.64 -2.89 -33.87
CA LYS A 23 3.04 -3.15 -33.51
C LYS A 23 3.16 -3.72 -32.09
N LEU A 24 2.05 -4.15 -31.48
CA LEU A 24 1.98 -4.64 -30.11
C LEU A 24 2.41 -3.61 -29.05
N LYS A 25 2.30 -2.32 -29.36
CA LYS A 25 2.58 -1.26 -28.40
C LYS A 25 1.32 -0.98 -27.58
N PRO A 26 1.39 -1.05 -26.24
CA PRO A 26 0.27 -0.74 -25.37
C PRO A 26 0.14 0.78 -25.17
N TYR A 27 -1.10 1.25 -25.16
CA TYR A 27 -1.49 2.62 -24.87
C TYR A 27 -2.55 2.61 -23.77
N VAL A 28 -2.30 3.32 -22.67
CA VAL A 28 -3.31 3.52 -21.61
C VAL A 28 -4.33 4.54 -22.11
N LEU A 29 -5.60 4.17 -22.09
CA LEU A 29 -6.71 5.05 -22.46
C LEU A 29 -7.27 5.75 -21.22
N GLU A 30 -7.63 4.96 -20.21
CA GLU A 30 -8.18 5.45 -18.94
C GLU A 30 -7.82 4.53 -17.78
N VAL A 31 -8.01 5.06 -16.57
CA VAL A 31 -7.86 4.33 -15.31
C VAL A 31 -9.13 4.53 -14.49
N ASN A 32 -9.83 3.43 -14.25
CA ASN A 32 -11.10 3.40 -13.53
C ASN A 32 -10.86 3.05 -12.06
N HIS A 33 -11.30 3.94 -11.16
CA HIS A 33 -11.29 3.75 -9.71
C HIS A 33 -12.45 2.87 -9.20
N SER A 34 -13.41 2.58 -10.08
CA SER A 34 -14.56 1.71 -9.78
C SER A 34 -14.84 0.78 -10.97
N PRO A 35 -13.98 -0.22 -11.22
CA PRO A 35 -14.22 -1.19 -12.28
C PRO A 35 -15.48 -2.03 -11.98
N SER A 36 -16.18 -2.47 -13.03
CA SER A 36 -17.40 -3.27 -12.89
C SER A 36 -17.12 -4.70 -12.41
N PHE A 37 -17.73 -5.09 -11.29
CA PHE A 37 -17.71 -6.46 -10.75
C PHE A 37 -18.96 -7.27 -11.08
N THR A 38 -19.83 -6.80 -11.99
CA THR A 38 -21.00 -7.58 -12.41
C THR A 38 -20.59 -8.85 -13.16
N THR A 39 -21.28 -9.96 -12.92
CA THR A 39 -20.93 -11.29 -13.47
C THR A 39 -22.02 -11.83 -14.40
N ASP A 40 -22.24 -11.11 -15.51
CA ASP A 40 -23.30 -11.41 -16.47
C ASP A 40 -23.01 -12.66 -17.33
N SER A 41 -21.75 -13.08 -17.40
CA SER A 41 -21.33 -14.33 -18.05
C SER A 41 -20.56 -15.25 -17.11
N LYS A 42 -20.48 -16.55 -17.47
CA LYS A 42 -19.66 -17.52 -16.73
C LYS A 42 -18.19 -17.10 -16.70
N LEU A 43 -17.69 -16.54 -17.81
CA LEU A 43 -16.32 -16.05 -17.92
C LEU A 43 -16.06 -14.87 -16.98
N ASP A 44 -16.98 -13.90 -16.93
CA ASP A 44 -16.88 -12.78 -15.98
C ASP A 44 -16.78 -13.27 -14.55
N ARG A 45 -17.61 -14.26 -14.18
CA ARG A 45 -17.57 -14.87 -12.85
C ARG A 45 -16.23 -15.54 -12.58
N GLU A 46 -15.75 -16.38 -13.49
CA GLU A 46 -14.47 -17.09 -13.33
C GLU A 46 -13.29 -16.12 -13.14
N ILE A 47 -13.26 -15.00 -13.88
CA ILE A 47 -12.18 -14.01 -13.77
C ILE A 47 -12.34 -13.15 -12.51
N LYS A 48 -13.54 -12.60 -12.27
CA LYS A 48 -13.78 -11.60 -11.22
C LYS A 48 -13.81 -12.22 -9.83
N ASP A 49 -14.35 -13.43 -9.67
CA ASP A 49 -14.32 -14.13 -8.38
C ASP A 49 -12.88 -14.43 -7.98
N ALA A 50 -12.05 -14.92 -8.92
CA ALA A 50 -10.63 -15.17 -8.68
C ALA A 50 -9.88 -13.88 -8.33
N LEU A 51 -10.13 -12.79 -9.04
CA LEU A 51 -9.54 -11.48 -8.77
C LEU A 51 -9.84 -11.00 -7.33
N ILE A 52 -11.10 -11.03 -6.92
CA ILE A 52 -11.51 -10.61 -5.58
C ILE A 52 -10.94 -11.53 -4.50
N TYR A 53 -11.00 -12.85 -4.72
CA TYR A 53 -10.44 -13.83 -3.80
C TYR A 53 -8.94 -13.63 -3.59
N ASP A 54 -8.17 -13.56 -4.68
CA ASP A 54 -6.72 -13.35 -4.62
C ASP A 54 -6.39 -12.00 -3.98
N THR A 55 -7.18 -10.94 -4.25
CA THR A 55 -7.00 -9.63 -3.59
C THR A 55 -7.15 -9.75 -2.07
N LEU A 56 -8.25 -10.34 -1.60
CA LEU A 56 -8.52 -10.45 -0.16
C LEU A 56 -7.46 -11.32 0.55
N LEU A 57 -6.93 -12.32 -0.14
CA LEU A 57 -5.84 -13.15 0.35
C LEU A 57 -4.51 -12.37 0.44
N LEU A 58 -4.16 -11.59 -0.58
CA LEU A 58 -2.96 -10.73 -0.59
C LEU A 58 -2.97 -9.72 0.55
N LEU A 59 -4.12 -9.11 0.83
CA LEU A 59 -4.26 -8.10 1.88
C LEU A 59 -3.94 -8.61 3.28
N ASN A 60 -3.85 -9.94 3.44
CA ASN A 60 -3.54 -10.59 4.71
C ASN A 60 -4.37 -10.02 5.85
N MET A 61 -5.68 -9.82 5.65
CA MET A 61 -6.51 -9.23 6.69
C MET A 61 -6.66 -10.25 7.81
N PRO A 62 -5.94 -10.13 8.94
CA PRO A 62 -6.13 -11.08 10.03
C PRO A 62 -7.56 -10.90 10.53
N ALA A 63 -8.15 -11.96 11.08
CA ALA A 63 -9.36 -11.81 11.87
C ALA A 63 -9.07 -10.78 12.97
N ALA A 64 -9.55 -9.56 12.78
CA ALA A 64 -9.16 -8.43 13.62
C ALA A 64 -9.70 -8.69 15.03
N ASP A 65 -8.83 -9.10 15.95
CA ASP A 65 -9.15 -9.09 17.37
C ASP A 65 -9.18 -7.64 17.82
N LYS A 66 -10.33 -7.00 17.54
CA LYS A 66 -10.62 -5.60 17.85
C LYS A 66 -10.29 -5.28 19.31
N ARG A 67 -10.45 -6.24 20.22
CA ARG A 67 -10.13 -6.07 21.64
C ARG A 67 -8.63 -5.90 21.85
N ARG A 68 -7.80 -6.79 21.28
CA ARG A 68 -6.34 -6.68 21.34
C ARG A 68 -5.84 -5.36 20.76
N PHE A 69 -6.38 -4.94 19.62
CA PHE A 69 -6.02 -3.66 19.01
C PHE A 69 -6.33 -2.47 19.92
N ILE A 70 -7.54 -2.43 20.50
CA ILE A 70 -7.96 -1.37 21.43
C ILE A 70 -7.11 -1.36 22.70
N GLU A 71 -6.76 -2.53 23.25
CA GLU A 71 -5.91 -2.64 24.44
C GLU A 71 -4.49 -2.13 24.18
N GLU A 72 -3.92 -2.46 23.02
CA GLU A 72 -2.59 -2.02 22.61
C GLU A 72 -2.55 -0.50 22.40
N GLU A 73 -3.57 0.08 21.76
CA GLU A 73 -3.72 1.53 21.59
C GLU A 73 -3.87 2.25 22.94
N LYS A 74 -4.67 1.71 23.87
CA LYS A 74 -4.80 2.26 25.23
C LYS A 74 -3.50 2.22 26.00
N ARG A 75 -2.71 1.15 25.88
CA ARG A 75 -1.38 1.03 26.51
C ARG A 75 -0.44 2.10 25.96
N ARG A 76 -0.36 2.25 24.64
CA ARG A 76 0.49 3.25 23.96
C ARG A 76 0.09 4.68 24.32
N ALA A 77 -1.21 4.97 24.40
CA ALA A 77 -1.71 6.28 24.82
C ALA A 77 -1.28 6.63 26.25
N LYS A 78 -1.33 5.66 27.18
CA LYS A 78 -0.80 5.83 28.54
C LYS A 78 0.71 6.09 28.53
N GLU A 79 1.47 5.30 27.78
CA GLU A 79 2.92 5.49 27.69
C GLU A 79 3.33 6.87 27.18
N ARG A 80 2.61 7.41 26.18
CA ARG A 80 2.82 8.78 25.70
C ARG A 80 2.54 9.83 26.77
N LEU A 81 1.52 9.63 27.61
CA LEU A 81 1.16 10.56 28.68
C LEU A 81 2.21 10.62 29.80
N PHE A 82 2.88 9.51 30.09
CA PHE A 82 3.80 9.38 31.23
C PHE A 82 5.29 9.62 30.90
N GLN A 83 5.68 9.84 29.63
CA GLN A 83 7.10 10.07 29.26
C GLN A 83 7.48 11.56 29.13
N LYS A 84 8.55 11.98 29.83
CA LYS A 84 9.12 13.35 29.79
C LYS A 84 9.83 13.64 28.44
N ILE A 85 9.59 14.84 27.90
CA ILE A 85 9.57 15.16 26.46
C ILE A 85 10.95 15.27 25.74
N ASN A 86 12.10 15.48 26.38
CA ASN A 86 13.22 16.10 25.63
C ASN A 86 14.44 15.23 25.21
N LYS A 87 14.48 13.90 25.43
CA LYS A 87 15.63 13.04 25.01
C LYS A 87 15.26 11.70 24.35
N LYS A 88 13.97 11.37 24.25
CA LYS A 88 13.48 10.07 23.75
C LYS A 88 12.94 10.09 22.33
N ASP A 89 12.77 11.25 21.71
CA ASP A 89 12.16 11.35 20.38
C ASP A 89 12.95 10.62 19.31
N ASN A 90 14.30 10.71 19.30
CA ASN A 90 15.11 9.94 18.34
C ASN A 90 15.01 8.44 18.58
N LYS A 91 15.14 7.98 19.82
CA LYS A 91 15.04 6.55 20.16
C LYS A 91 13.65 5.97 19.84
N TYR A 92 12.59 6.74 20.07
CA TYR A 92 11.22 6.34 19.73
C TYR A 92 11.02 6.28 18.21
N ARG A 93 11.54 7.25 17.46
CA ARG A 93 11.49 7.24 15.98
C ARG A 93 12.23 6.04 15.40
N GLU A 94 13.46 5.78 15.84
CA GLU A 94 14.24 4.60 15.45
C GLU A 94 13.47 3.29 15.73
N GLU A 95 12.87 3.16 16.92
CA GLU A 95 12.05 1.99 17.26
C GLU A 95 10.80 1.84 16.37
N GLN A 96 10.16 2.95 15.98
CA GLN A 96 9.04 2.90 15.02
C GLN A 96 9.50 2.52 13.61
N GLU A 97 10.65 3.02 13.16
CA GLU A 97 11.23 2.66 11.86
C GLU A 97 11.62 1.18 11.80
N ASP A 98 12.23 0.65 12.86
CA ASP A 98 12.58 -0.78 12.96
C ASP A 98 11.33 -1.66 12.91
N LEU A 99 10.28 -1.30 13.66
CA LEU A 99 9.00 -2.02 13.64
C LEU A 99 8.35 -1.97 12.25
N ALA A 100 8.41 -0.81 11.58
CA ALA A 100 7.88 -0.65 10.23
C ALA A 100 8.66 -1.52 9.22
N GLN A 101 9.99 -1.57 9.31
CA GLN A 101 10.82 -2.42 8.46
C GLN A 101 10.58 -3.91 8.69
N GLN A 102 10.41 -4.32 9.96
CA GLN A 102 10.08 -5.71 10.28
C GLN A 102 8.73 -6.10 9.71
N TRP A 103 7.72 -5.26 9.92
CA TRP A 103 6.38 -5.46 9.35
C TRP A 103 6.42 -5.53 7.82
N GLN A 104 7.18 -4.64 7.17
CA GLN A 104 7.34 -4.64 5.71
C GLN A 104 7.91 -5.98 5.21
N LYS A 105 8.96 -6.49 5.87
CA LYS A 105 9.54 -7.80 5.53
C LYS A 105 8.57 -8.97 5.75
N GLU A 106 7.74 -8.89 6.79
CA GLU A 106 6.71 -9.91 7.06
C GLU A 106 5.62 -9.90 5.99
N ILE A 107 5.14 -8.71 5.61
CA ILE A 107 4.16 -8.55 4.53
C ILE A 107 4.72 -9.00 3.19
N GLU A 108 5.95 -8.62 2.84
CA GLU A 108 6.56 -9.04 1.57
C GLU A 108 6.66 -10.58 1.47
N LYS A 109 7.05 -11.25 2.56
CA LYS A 109 7.07 -12.72 2.63
C LYS A 109 5.68 -13.31 2.50
N TRP A 110 4.68 -12.69 3.11
CA TRP A 110 3.29 -13.12 2.98
C TRP A 110 2.82 -12.99 1.53
N GLU A 111 2.99 -11.81 0.93
CA GLU A 111 2.61 -11.52 -0.45
C GLU A 111 3.23 -12.53 -1.41
N GLU A 112 4.53 -12.79 -1.30
CA GLU A 112 5.25 -13.75 -2.15
C GLU A 112 4.67 -15.17 -2.10
N GLN A 113 4.13 -15.59 -0.96
CA GLN A 113 3.51 -16.90 -0.78
C GLN A 113 2.02 -16.93 -1.18
N HIS A 114 1.38 -15.77 -1.29
CA HIS A 114 -0.06 -15.63 -1.45
C HIS A 114 -0.47 -14.77 -2.65
N MET A 115 0.41 -14.63 -3.67
CA MET A 115 0.12 -13.78 -4.82
C MET A 115 -1.06 -14.25 -5.68
N GLY A 116 -1.45 -15.53 -5.61
CA GLY A 116 -2.47 -16.07 -6.52
C GLY A 116 -2.11 -15.80 -7.97
N ASN A 117 -3.01 -15.17 -8.73
CA ASN A 117 -2.76 -14.73 -10.11
C ASN A 117 -2.13 -13.33 -10.23
N TYR A 118 -1.85 -12.64 -9.12
CA TYR A 118 -1.13 -11.37 -9.15
C TYR A 118 0.36 -11.57 -9.42
N ARG A 119 0.98 -10.47 -9.86
CA ARG A 119 2.44 -10.35 -9.94
C ARG A 119 2.85 -8.96 -9.48
N ARG A 120 3.78 -8.89 -8.52
CA ARG A 120 4.40 -7.63 -8.11
C ARG A 120 5.18 -7.01 -9.27
N ILE A 121 4.72 -5.84 -9.74
CA ILE A 121 5.39 -5.06 -10.79
C ILE A 121 6.23 -3.91 -10.23
N TYR A 122 5.99 -3.53 -8.97
CA TYR A 122 6.76 -2.56 -8.21
C TYR A 122 6.61 -2.85 -6.69
N PRO A 123 7.67 -2.73 -5.88
CA PRO A 123 9.07 -2.61 -6.30
C PRO A 123 9.55 -3.95 -6.90
N GLY A 124 10.38 -3.86 -7.94
CA GLY A 124 11.13 -4.95 -8.54
C GLY A 124 12.63 -4.64 -8.56
N PRO A 125 13.49 -5.59 -8.99
CA PRO A 125 14.95 -5.49 -8.86
C PRO A 125 15.56 -4.18 -9.39
N ASP A 126 15.08 -3.70 -10.54
CA ASP A 126 15.58 -2.49 -11.19
C ASP A 126 14.68 -1.26 -10.97
N SER A 127 13.74 -1.35 -10.04
CA SER A 127 12.70 -0.32 -9.89
C SER A 127 13.25 1.03 -9.44
N ALA A 128 14.25 1.03 -8.55
CA ALA A 128 14.89 2.26 -8.10
C ALA A 128 15.51 3.03 -9.29
N GLN A 129 16.40 2.37 -10.04
CA GLN A 129 17.05 2.98 -11.20
C GLN A 129 16.06 3.47 -12.27
N LYS A 130 14.98 2.72 -12.52
CA LYS A 130 14.03 3.02 -13.59
C LYS A 130 13.00 4.08 -13.21
N TYR A 131 12.50 4.04 -11.97
CA TYR A 131 11.32 4.80 -11.55
C TYR A 131 11.62 5.93 -10.56
N ASP A 132 12.76 5.95 -9.85
CA ASP A 132 13.07 6.98 -8.83
C ASP A 132 13.03 8.40 -9.40
N ARG A 133 13.45 8.57 -10.67
CA ARG A 133 13.39 9.86 -11.37
C ARG A 133 11.98 10.45 -11.48
N PHE A 134 10.93 9.64 -11.37
CA PHE A 134 9.55 10.11 -11.43
C PHE A 134 9.02 10.54 -10.06
N TYR A 135 9.69 10.16 -8.96
CA TYR A 135 9.34 10.61 -7.61
C TYR A 135 9.88 12.01 -7.28
N THR A 136 10.96 12.44 -7.94
CA THR A 136 11.71 13.67 -7.61
C THR A 136 11.42 14.87 -8.49
N GLN A 137 10.45 14.80 -9.43
CA GLN A 137 10.13 15.94 -10.28
C GLN A 137 9.38 17.04 -9.50
N SER A 138 10.15 18.02 -9.01
CA SER A 138 9.74 19.29 -8.38
C SER A 138 8.96 20.25 -9.29
N GLY A 139 8.28 19.77 -10.33
CA GLY A 139 7.61 20.59 -11.34
C GLY A 139 6.25 20.07 -11.81
N THR A 140 5.68 19.07 -11.14
CA THR A 140 4.31 18.61 -11.46
C THR A 140 3.28 19.54 -10.81
N LEU A 141 2.09 19.66 -11.41
CA LEU A 141 0.94 20.45 -10.92
C LEU A 141 0.58 20.18 -9.44
N TYR A 142 1.04 19.05 -8.92
CA TYR A 142 0.78 18.58 -7.57
C TYR A 142 1.88 18.94 -6.56
N SER A 143 3.00 19.55 -6.98
CA SER A 143 4.13 19.90 -6.09
C SER A 143 3.74 20.86 -4.98
N GLU A 144 2.70 21.67 -5.18
CA GLU A 144 2.20 22.62 -4.18
C GLU A 144 1.12 22.05 -3.26
N THR A 145 0.62 20.84 -3.54
CA THR A 145 -0.44 20.24 -2.72
C THR A 145 0.06 19.91 -1.32
N ALA A 146 -0.83 19.95 -0.32
CA ALA A 146 -0.47 19.56 1.04
C ALA A 146 0.12 18.14 1.12
N ALA A 147 -0.33 17.24 0.23
CA ALA A 147 0.14 15.86 0.16
C ALA A 147 1.55 15.71 -0.44
N SER A 148 1.96 16.56 -1.38
CA SER A 148 3.34 16.52 -1.92
C SER A 148 4.34 17.08 -0.93
N LYS A 149 4.00 18.17 -0.23
CA LYS A 149 4.85 18.78 0.80
C LYS A 149 5.10 17.82 1.96
N ALA A 150 4.07 17.13 2.42
CA ALA A 150 4.19 16.13 3.48
C ALA A 150 5.10 14.93 3.11
N ARG A 151 5.18 14.55 1.82
CA ARG A 151 6.08 13.48 1.36
C ARG A 151 7.53 13.91 1.27
N LEU A 152 7.80 15.17 0.95
CA LEU A 152 9.15 15.72 0.89
C LEU A 152 9.74 15.99 2.29
N GLU A 153 8.91 16.29 3.28
CA GLU A 153 9.35 16.50 4.68
C GLU A 153 9.68 15.20 5.43
N GLN A 154 9.37 14.03 4.84
CA GLN A 154 9.61 12.71 5.42
C GLN A 154 10.68 11.89 4.68
N ALA A 155 11.29 12.46 3.63
CA ALA A 155 12.43 11.88 2.91
C ALA A 155 13.74 12.49 3.43
#